data_AF-A0A7R9EMH3-F1
#
_entry.id   AF-A0A7R9EMH3-F1
#
_cell.length_a   1.000
_cell.length_b   1.000
_cell.length_c   1.000
_cell.angle_alpha   90.00
_cell.angle_beta   90.00
_cell.angle_gamma   90.00
#
_symmetry.space_group_name_H-M   'P 1'
#
loop_
_entity.id
_entity.type
_entity.pdbx_description
1 polymer ?
#
loop_
_entity_poly.entity_id
_entity_poly.type
_entity_poly.pdbx_seq_one_letter_code
_entity_poly.pdbx_strand_id
1 'polypeptide(L)'
;MVQALEEIIPRDIPRAFQLLKEMNESVQQVTQLVDNMLARVKRGEVSTDNGLSFLEVKYHMLLSYLINLTYVVLRKCSGEKIEDDPAIDRLVEIRTVLEKMRPIDHKLKYQIDKLVKTAITGSTNSQDPSNFRANPANMISKLVEEEVSESGSEQEEPTGAKQDRTGVYVPPKLAAVHYDGDENKTDRQQRILERAKKRALNTSMIQELREEYLDTPMEITHESSKRAVLSHQRREREE
;
A
#
# COMPACT_ATOMS: atom_id res chain seq x y z
N MET A 1 -63.17 -3.40 -8.05
CA MET A 1 -62.25 -3.83 -6.97
C MET A 1 -62.33 -5.33 -6.69
N VAL A 2 -63.51 -5.95 -6.63
CA VAL A 2 -63.65 -7.40 -6.34
C VAL A 2 -63.06 -8.30 -7.45
N GLN A 3 -63.32 -8.01 -8.73
CA GLN A 3 -62.76 -8.78 -9.86
C GLN A 3 -61.23 -8.69 -9.99
N ALA A 4 -60.62 -7.57 -9.58
CA ALA A 4 -59.17 -7.42 -9.60
C ALA A 4 -58.49 -8.28 -8.52
N LEU A 5 -59.15 -8.49 -7.37
CA LEU A 5 -58.65 -9.38 -6.33
C LEU A 5 -58.74 -10.86 -6.77
N GLU A 6 -59.79 -11.26 -7.48
CA GLU A 6 -59.97 -12.63 -7.97
C GLU A 6 -58.91 -13.08 -8.98
N GLU A 7 -58.32 -12.17 -9.78
CA GLU A 7 -57.21 -12.50 -10.69
C GLU A 7 -55.83 -12.45 -10.03
N ILE A 8 -55.64 -11.58 -9.03
CA ILE A 8 -54.34 -11.37 -8.36
C ILE A 8 -54.03 -12.53 -7.40
N ILE A 9 -55.04 -12.99 -6.66
CA ILE A 9 -54.92 -14.07 -5.66
C ILE A 9 -54.35 -15.38 -6.26
N PRO A 10 -54.88 -15.94 -7.36
CA PRO A 10 -54.38 -17.22 -7.91
C PRO A 10 -52.99 -17.10 -8.53
N ARG A 11 -52.56 -15.91 -8.95
CA ARG A 11 -51.22 -15.66 -9.49
C ARG A 11 -50.17 -15.48 -8.39
N ASP A 12 -50.51 -14.74 -7.34
CA ASP A 12 -49.55 -14.32 -6.33
C ASP A 12 -49.39 -15.36 -5.21
N ILE A 13 -50.40 -16.20 -4.94
CA ILE A 13 -50.31 -17.28 -3.95
C ILE A 13 -49.20 -18.30 -4.26
N PRO A 14 -49.14 -18.90 -5.47
CA PRO A 14 -48.08 -19.86 -5.79
C PRO A 14 -46.69 -19.22 -5.70
N ARG A 15 -46.59 -17.95 -6.12
CA ARG A 15 -45.34 -17.19 -6.04
C ARG A 15 -44.92 -16.93 -4.59
N ALA A 16 -45.86 -16.60 -3.71
CA ALA A 16 -45.62 -16.41 -2.29
C ALA A 16 -45.14 -17.71 -1.63
N PHE A 17 -45.76 -18.85 -1.93
CA PHE A 17 -45.31 -20.16 -1.42
C PHE A 17 -43.90 -20.51 -1.89
N GLN A 18 -43.57 -20.23 -3.16
CA GLN A 18 -42.21 -20.41 -3.67
C GLN A 18 -41.21 -19.54 -2.91
N LEU A 19 -41.50 -18.24 -2.74
CA LEU A 19 -40.62 -17.30 -2.04
C LEU A 19 -40.44 -17.66 -0.56
N LEU A 20 -41.50 -18.11 0.12
CA LEU A 20 -41.41 -18.57 1.51
C LEU A 20 -40.55 -19.84 1.64
N LYS A 21 -40.61 -20.74 0.66
CA LYS A 21 -39.76 -21.93 0.61
C LYS A 21 -38.29 -21.54 0.40
N GLU A 22 -38.01 -20.69 -0.59
CA GLU A 22 -36.66 -20.14 -0.85
C GLU A 22 -36.11 -19.41 0.39
N MET A 23 -36.95 -18.65 1.09
CA MET A 23 -36.58 -17.99 2.35
C MET A 23 -36.18 -19.02 3.41
N ASN A 24 -36.96 -20.08 3.62
CA ASN A 24 -36.63 -21.12 4.61
C ASN A 24 -35.32 -21.85 4.26
N GLU A 25 -35.13 -22.19 2.99
CA GLU A 25 -33.88 -22.80 2.50
C GLU A 25 -32.68 -21.86 2.73
N SER A 26 -32.81 -20.57 2.42
CA SER A 26 -31.74 -19.59 2.65
C SER A 26 -31.41 -19.41 4.14
N VAL A 27 -32.41 -19.39 5.02
CA VAL A 27 -32.22 -19.32 6.47
C VAL A 27 -31.47 -20.56 6.98
N GLN A 28 -31.82 -21.75 6.49
CA GLN A 28 -31.11 -22.99 6.85
C GLN A 28 -29.65 -22.95 6.41
N GLN A 29 -29.36 -22.52 5.18
CA GLN A 29 -28.00 -22.39 4.67
C GLN A 29 -27.16 -21.41 5.51
N VAL A 30 -27.72 -20.24 5.83
CA VAL A 30 -27.05 -19.24 6.67
C VAL A 30 -26.80 -19.77 8.07
N THR A 31 -27.79 -20.43 8.68
CA THR A 31 -27.66 -20.99 10.03
C THR A 31 -26.57 -22.06 10.09
N GLN A 32 -26.55 -22.98 9.12
CA GLN A 32 -25.51 -24.00 9.01
C GLN A 32 -24.12 -23.38 8.84
N LEU A 33 -23.98 -22.34 8.02
CA LEU A 33 -22.70 -21.65 7.82
C LEU A 33 -22.22 -21.00 9.12
N VAL A 34 -23.11 -20.32 9.85
CA VAL A 34 -22.79 -19.69 11.14
C VAL A 34 -22.41 -20.75 12.18
N ASP A 35 -23.14 -21.85 12.27
CA ASP A 35 -22.83 -22.95 13.19
C ASP A 35 -21.47 -23.58 12.89
N ASN A 36 -21.15 -23.79 11.62
CA ASN A 36 -19.85 -24.29 11.18
C ASN A 36 -18.73 -23.31 11.56
N MET A 37 -18.92 -22.00 11.34
CA MET A 37 -17.95 -20.98 11.76
C MET A 37 -17.78 -20.94 13.28
N LEU A 38 -18.88 -20.99 14.04
CA LEU A 38 -18.86 -20.99 15.49
C LEU A 38 -18.14 -22.23 16.06
N ALA A 39 -18.31 -23.39 15.43
CA ALA A 39 -17.58 -24.60 15.78
C ALA A 39 -16.07 -24.46 15.53
N ARG A 40 -15.65 -23.82 14.42
CA ARG A 40 -14.24 -23.52 14.14
C ARG A 40 -13.62 -22.56 15.14
N VAL A 41 -14.36 -21.53 15.55
CA VAL A 41 -13.94 -20.58 16.60
C VAL A 41 -13.78 -21.30 17.93
N LYS A 42 -14.74 -22.15 18.33
CA LYS A 42 -14.65 -22.94 19.58
C LYS A 42 -13.47 -23.91 19.60
N ARG A 43 -13.06 -24.43 18.44
CA ARG A 43 -11.86 -25.27 18.29
C ARG A 43 -10.56 -24.46 18.28
N GLY A 44 -10.62 -23.13 18.32
CA GLY A 44 -9.45 -22.26 18.30
C GLY A 44 -8.77 -22.15 16.93
N GLU A 45 -9.41 -22.60 15.85
CA GLU A 45 -8.85 -22.50 14.48
C GLU A 45 -8.82 -21.05 13.97
N VAL A 46 -9.66 -20.18 14.54
CA VAL A 46 -9.80 -18.77 14.15
C VAL A 46 -9.67 -17.92 15.41
N SER A 47 -8.57 -17.17 15.54
CA SER A 47 -8.41 -16.19 16.61
C SER A 47 -9.25 -14.96 16.31
N THR A 48 -10.05 -14.53 17.29
CA THR A 48 -10.91 -13.34 17.23
C THR A 48 -10.30 -12.13 17.91
N ASP A 49 -9.08 -12.25 18.44
CA ASP A 49 -8.51 -11.28 19.38
C ASP A 49 -8.07 -9.97 18.71
N ASN A 50 -7.71 -10.03 17.42
CA ASN A 50 -7.20 -8.90 16.65
C ASN A 50 -8.12 -8.56 15.46
N GLY A 51 -9.20 -7.83 15.72
CA GLY A 51 -10.14 -7.35 14.71
C GLY A 51 -10.05 -5.84 14.46
N LEU A 52 -10.56 -5.40 13.30
CA LEU A 52 -10.82 -3.99 13.04
C LEU A 52 -12.10 -3.57 13.79
N SER A 53 -11.97 -2.86 14.91
CA SER A 53 -13.12 -2.40 15.72
C SER A 53 -14.18 -1.61 14.92
N PHE A 54 -13.76 -0.83 13.92
CA PHE A 54 -14.69 -0.15 13.03
C PHE A 54 -15.61 -1.11 12.25
N LEU A 55 -15.07 -2.25 11.83
CA LEU A 55 -15.82 -3.25 11.08
C LEU A 55 -16.83 -3.98 11.97
N GLU A 56 -16.49 -4.20 13.25
CA GLU A 56 -17.39 -4.72 14.26
C GLU A 56 -18.62 -3.82 14.46
N VAL A 57 -18.41 -2.51 14.63
CA VAL A 57 -19.51 -1.53 14.73
C VAL A 57 -20.39 -1.58 13.47
N LYS A 58 -19.78 -1.63 12.29
CA LYS A 58 -20.51 -1.72 11.02
C LYS A 58 -21.38 -2.97 10.95
N TYR A 59 -20.87 -4.12 11.40
CA TYR A 59 -21.63 -5.36 11.44
C TYR A 59 -22.78 -5.30 12.45
N HIS A 60 -22.57 -4.73 13.63
CA HIS A 60 -23.66 -4.51 14.60
C HIS A 60 -24.75 -3.59 14.06
N MET A 61 -24.38 -2.53 13.33
CA MET A 61 -25.34 -1.63 12.67
C MET A 61 -26.12 -2.35 11.57
N LEU A 62 -25.45 -3.15 10.73
CA LEU A 62 -26.12 -3.95 9.69
C LEU A 62 -27.06 -5.01 10.29
N LEU A 63 -26.64 -5.68 11.37
CA LEU A 63 -27.49 -6.65 12.06
C LEU A 63 -28.73 -5.97 12.66
N SER A 64 -28.53 -4.83 13.32
CA SER A 64 -29.62 -4.03 13.88
C SER A 64 -30.58 -3.54 12.79
N TYR A 65 -30.06 -3.17 11.61
CA TYR A 65 -30.87 -2.81 10.45
C TYR A 65 -31.74 -3.98 10.00
N LEU A 66 -31.17 -5.19 9.86
CA LEU A 66 -31.90 -6.38 9.46
C LEU A 66 -32.99 -6.75 10.47
N ILE A 67 -32.71 -6.66 11.77
CA ILE A 67 -33.68 -6.95 12.84
C ILE A 67 -34.87 -5.97 12.78
N ASN A 68 -34.61 -4.66 12.67
CA ASN A 68 -35.70 -3.69 12.58
C ASN A 68 -36.48 -3.84 11.27
N LEU A 69 -35.81 -4.22 10.17
CA LEU A 69 -36.47 -4.46 8.88
C LEU A 69 -37.38 -5.69 8.94
N THR A 70 -36.91 -6.81 9.48
CA THR A 70 -37.72 -8.02 9.63
C THR A 70 -38.89 -7.81 10.59
N TYR A 71 -38.69 -7.01 11.65
CA TYR A 71 -39.78 -6.58 12.52
C TYR A 71 -40.86 -5.81 11.77
N VAL A 72 -40.49 -4.82 10.95
CA VAL A 72 -41.46 -4.07 10.12
C VAL A 72 -42.18 -4.98 9.12
N VAL A 73 -41.48 -5.93 8.50
CA VAL A 73 -42.10 -6.92 7.60
C VAL A 73 -43.08 -7.81 8.35
N LEU A 74 -42.72 -8.29 9.55
CA LEU A 74 -43.61 -9.08 10.40
C LEU A 74 -44.89 -8.31 10.73
N ARG A 75 -44.77 -7.04 11.13
CA ARG A 75 -45.93 -6.18 11.42
C ARG A 75 -46.84 -5.99 10.21
N LYS A 76 -46.27 -5.81 9.01
CA LYS A 76 -47.02 -5.77 7.75
C LYS A 76 -47.77 -7.08 7.50
N CYS A 77 -47.12 -8.23 7.71
CA CYS A 77 -47.72 -9.54 7.52
C CYS A 77 -48.84 -9.83 8.53
N SER A 78 -48.72 -9.34 9.77
CA SER A 78 -49.74 -9.45 10.81
C SER A 78 -50.92 -8.49 10.61
N GLY A 79 -50.85 -7.58 9.63
CA GLY A 79 -51.91 -6.59 9.36
C GLY A 79 -51.92 -5.40 10.32
N GLU A 80 -50.84 -5.19 11.08
CA GLU A 80 -50.73 -4.05 11.99
C GLU A 80 -50.34 -2.76 11.24
N LYS A 81 -50.79 -1.62 11.76
CA LYS A 81 -50.46 -0.30 11.20
C LYS A 81 -49.04 0.10 11.58
N ILE A 82 -48.24 0.51 10.61
CA ILE A 82 -46.83 0.90 10.83
C ILE A 82 -46.65 2.39 11.15
N GLU A 83 -47.74 3.15 11.12
CA GLU A 83 -47.74 4.57 11.47
C GLU A 83 -47.25 4.74 12.92
N ASP A 84 -46.30 5.65 13.12
CA ASP A 84 -45.65 6.00 14.40
C ASP A 84 -44.85 4.89 15.11
N ASP A 85 -44.43 3.84 14.39
CA ASP A 85 -43.56 2.83 14.98
C ASP A 85 -42.09 3.31 15.09
N PRO A 86 -41.47 3.26 16.28
CA PRO A 86 -40.07 3.68 16.47
C PRO A 86 -39.06 2.85 15.65
N ALA A 87 -39.44 1.68 15.14
CA ALA A 87 -38.61 0.88 14.23
C ALA A 87 -38.33 1.60 12.91
N ILE A 88 -39.26 2.42 12.41
CA ILE A 88 -39.02 3.21 11.19
C ILE A 88 -37.96 4.29 11.46
N ASP A 89 -38.10 5.04 12.56
CA ASP A 89 -37.13 6.06 12.93
C ASP A 89 -35.73 5.47 13.13
N ARG A 90 -35.65 4.32 13.82
CA ARG A 90 -34.40 3.56 13.97
C ARG A 90 -33.82 3.11 12.63
N LEU A 91 -34.64 2.66 11.68
CA LEU A 91 -34.17 2.27 10.35
C LEU A 91 -33.58 3.47 9.59
N VAL A 92 -34.24 4.64 9.68
CA VAL A 92 -33.75 5.87 9.06
C VAL A 92 -32.43 6.32 9.73
N GLU A 93 -32.38 6.29 11.06
CA GLU A 93 -31.17 6.61 11.83
C GLU A 93 -30.01 5.70 11.41
N ILE A 94 -30.18 4.38 11.49
CA ILE A 94 -29.14 3.42 11.10
C ILE A 94 -28.73 3.61 9.64
N ARG A 95 -29.67 3.91 8.74
CA ARG A 95 -29.37 4.19 7.34
C ARG A 95 -28.49 5.43 7.19
N THR A 96 -28.79 6.50 7.93
CA THR A 96 -27.98 7.72 7.91
C THR A 96 -26.58 7.49 8.44
N VAL A 97 -26.44 6.72 9.53
CA VAL A 97 -25.14 6.33 10.10
C VAL A 97 -24.33 5.54 9.08
N LEU A 98 -24.92 4.53 8.44
CA LEU A 98 -24.25 3.73 7.41
C LEU A 98 -23.78 4.59 6.22
N GLU A 99 -24.55 5.61 5.84
CA GLU A 99 -24.15 6.55 4.78
C GLU A 99 -22.94 7.39 5.21
N LYS A 100 -22.92 7.87 6.46
CA LYS A 100 -21.80 8.64 7.02
C LYS A 100 -20.54 7.80 7.26
N MET A 101 -20.69 6.48 7.42
CA MET A 101 -19.55 5.55 7.54
C MET A 101 -18.82 5.31 6.19
N ARG A 102 -19.47 5.52 5.05
CA ARG A 102 -18.89 5.29 3.71
C ARG A 102 -17.52 5.94 3.46
N PRO A 103 -17.26 7.23 3.76
CA PRO A 103 -15.93 7.80 3.55
C PRO A 103 -14.85 7.12 4.40
N ILE A 104 -15.19 6.64 5.59
CA ILE A 104 -14.27 5.91 6.46
C ILE A 104 -13.97 4.53 5.87
N ASP A 105 -15.01 3.83 5.38
CA ASP A 105 -14.83 2.57 4.63
C ASP A 105 -13.86 2.74 3.45
N HIS A 106 -13.99 3.83 2.68
CA HIS A 106 -13.10 4.08 1.54
C HIS A 106 -11.64 4.28 1.97
N LYS A 107 -11.41 4.98 3.08
CA LYS A 107 -10.05 5.15 3.64
C LYS A 107 -9.46 3.85 4.15
N LEU A 108 -10.29 2.98 4.74
CA LEU A 108 -9.87 1.69 5.29
C LEU A 108 -9.80 0.58 4.23
N LYS A 109 -10.39 0.76 3.05
CA LYS A 109 -10.45 -0.25 1.99
C LYS A 109 -9.08 -0.85 1.68
N TYR A 110 -8.05 -0.02 1.52
CA TYR A 110 -6.70 -0.51 1.26
C TYR A 110 -6.17 -1.39 2.40
N GLN A 111 -6.40 -1.00 3.65
CA GLN A 111 -5.94 -1.75 4.82
C GLN A 111 -6.68 -3.09 4.94
N ILE A 112 -7.99 -3.10 4.69
CA ILE A 112 -8.80 -4.32 4.65
C ILE A 112 -8.32 -5.24 3.54
N ASP A 113 -8.17 -4.73 2.31
CA ASP A 113 -7.71 -5.51 1.16
C ASP A 113 -6.29 -6.07 1.39
N LYS A 114 -5.41 -5.30 2.04
CA LYS A 114 -4.07 -5.74 2.43
C LYS A 114 -4.15 -6.89 3.43
N LEU A 115 -4.94 -6.76 4.50
CA LEU A 115 -5.08 -7.81 5.52
C LEU A 115 -5.68 -9.09 4.93
N VAL A 116 -6.69 -8.97 4.05
CA VAL A 116 -7.27 -10.13 3.34
C VAL A 116 -6.24 -10.80 2.44
N LYS A 117 -5.45 -10.02 1.69
CA LYS A 117 -4.36 -10.58 0.88
C LYS A 117 -3.30 -11.26 1.73
N THR A 118 -2.89 -10.66 2.84
CA THR A 118 -1.92 -11.29 3.75
C THR A 118 -2.47 -12.59 4.35
N ALA A 119 -3.75 -12.65 4.71
CA ALA A 119 -4.37 -13.87 5.20
C ALA A 119 -4.45 -14.99 4.15
N ILE A 120 -4.65 -14.66 2.87
CA ILE A 120 -4.74 -15.64 1.77
C ILE A 120 -3.36 -16.08 1.30
N THR A 121 -2.42 -15.14 1.15
CA THR A 121 -1.12 -15.38 0.50
C THR A 121 0.02 -15.64 1.50
N GLY A 122 -0.19 -15.36 2.79
CA GLY A 122 0.80 -15.61 3.86
C GLY A 122 2.07 -14.75 3.80
N SER A 123 2.19 -13.84 2.83
CA SER A 123 3.38 -13.01 2.60
C SER A 123 3.04 -11.51 2.67
N THR A 124 3.76 -10.78 3.51
CA THR A 124 3.74 -9.31 3.51
C THR A 124 4.74 -8.82 2.48
N ASN A 125 4.28 -8.13 1.43
CA ASN A 125 5.20 -7.52 0.45
C ASN A 125 6.18 -6.58 1.17
N SER A 126 7.47 -6.91 1.13
CA SER A 126 8.55 -6.13 1.77
C SER A 126 8.74 -4.73 1.16
N GLN A 127 8.12 -4.47 0.00
CA GLN A 127 8.15 -3.18 -0.70
C GLN A 127 6.88 -2.34 -0.51
N ASP A 128 6.06 -2.60 0.51
CA ASP A 128 4.84 -1.83 0.77
C ASP A 128 5.16 -0.43 1.34
N PRO A 129 4.70 0.66 0.68
CA PRO A 129 4.87 2.03 1.14
C PRO A 129 4.47 2.30 2.60
N SER A 130 3.48 1.56 3.10
CA SER A 130 2.97 1.69 4.47
C SER A 130 3.85 1.01 5.53
N ASN A 131 4.76 0.12 5.12
CA ASN A 131 5.73 -0.52 6.01
C ASN A 131 7.01 0.30 6.18
N PHE A 132 7.22 1.35 5.38
CA PHE A 132 8.32 2.30 5.57
C PHE A 132 8.03 3.23 6.76
N ARG A 133 8.08 2.67 7.96
CA ARG A 133 8.20 3.46 9.19
C ARG A 133 9.68 3.84 9.33
N ALA A 134 9.94 5.05 9.80
CA ALA A 134 11.30 5.45 10.16
C ALA A 134 11.86 4.41 11.15
N ASN A 135 13.01 3.82 10.82
CA ASN A 135 13.68 2.86 11.70
C ASN A 135 14.69 3.61 12.58
N PRO A 136 14.33 4.00 13.83
CA PRO A 136 15.22 4.77 14.69
C PRO A 136 16.48 4.00 15.09
N ALA A 137 16.47 2.66 15.02
CA ALA A 137 17.67 1.85 15.27
C ALA A 137 18.79 2.12 14.25
N ASN A 138 18.42 2.51 13.02
CA ASN A 138 19.38 2.89 11.98
C ASN A 138 20.05 4.25 12.24
N MET A 139 19.53 5.04 13.20
CA MET A 139 20.18 6.26 13.71
C MET A 139 21.05 5.96 14.94
N ILE A 140 20.71 4.92 15.72
CA ILE A 140 21.43 4.54 16.94
C ILE A 140 22.72 3.78 16.61
N SER A 141 22.73 2.93 15.58
CA SER A 141 23.96 2.25 15.14
C SER A 141 25.08 3.23 14.78
N LYS A 142 24.76 4.42 14.23
CA LYS A 142 25.73 5.48 13.96
C LYS A 142 26.25 6.24 15.19
N LEU A 143 25.59 6.13 16.35
CA LEU A 143 26.02 6.75 17.59
C LEU A 143 26.72 5.77 18.54
N VAL A 144 26.52 4.45 18.35
CA VAL A 144 27.12 3.40 19.18
C VAL A 144 28.34 2.76 18.50
N GLU A 145 28.52 2.91 17.19
CA GLU A 145 29.74 2.48 16.47
C GLU A 145 31.02 3.26 16.87
N GLU A 146 30.94 4.29 17.72
CA GLU A 146 32.14 4.91 18.31
C GLU A 146 32.70 4.16 19.54
N GLU A 147 32.01 3.14 20.09
CA GLU A 147 32.43 2.52 21.37
C GLU A 147 32.70 1.00 21.34
N VAL A 148 32.42 0.23 20.28
CA VAL A 148 32.70 -1.23 20.30
C VAL A 148 33.16 -1.78 18.96
N SER A 149 34.44 -2.16 18.88
CA SER A 149 35.01 -3.01 17.84
C SER A 149 34.52 -4.46 17.92
N GLU A 150 34.48 -5.09 16.74
CA GLU A 150 34.44 -6.54 16.47
C GLU A 150 33.20 -7.35 16.89
N SER A 151 32.36 -7.71 15.90
CA SER A 151 32.10 -9.12 15.55
C SER A 151 31.22 -9.19 14.29
N GLY A 152 31.69 -9.91 13.27
CA GLY A 152 31.03 -10.00 11.98
C GLY A 152 29.71 -10.79 11.97
N SER A 153 28.84 -10.45 11.03
CA SER A 153 28.07 -11.45 10.27
C SER A 153 27.73 -10.89 8.89
N GLU A 154 28.07 -11.70 7.90
CA GLU A 154 27.95 -11.47 6.47
C GLU A 154 26.50 -11.41 6.02
N GLN A 155 26.20 -10.56 5.04
CA GLN A 155 25.26 -10.88 3.96
C GLN A 155 25.55 -10.00 2.73
N GLU A 156 25.90 -10.70 1.65
CA GLU A 156 26.39 -10.20 0.36
C GLU A 156 25.32 -9.44 -0.46
N GLU A 157 25.70 -8.25 -0.96
CA GLU A 157 25.62 -7.71 -2.34
C GLU A 157 24.23 -7.58 -3.06
N PRO A 158 23.99 -6.54 -3.93
CA PRO A 158 24.87 -6.26 -5.06
C PRO A 158 25.20 -4.78 -5.41
N THR A 159 26.48 -4.61 -5.72
CA THR A 159 27.11 -3.90 -6.84
C THR A 159 27.01 -2.38 -6.89
N GLY A 160 27.90 -1.75 -6.14
CA GLY A 160 28.37 -0.39 -6.42
C GLY A 160 29.76 -0.20 -5.83
N ALA A 161 30.78 -0.31 -6.69
CA ALA A 161 32.21 -0.23 -6.36
C ALA A 161 32.53 0.70 -5.17
N LYS A 162 32.78 0.13 -3.99
CA LYS A 162 33.36 0.85 -2.86
C LYS A 162 34.85 0.98 -3.12
N GLN A 163 35.29 2.17 -3.53
CA GLN A 163 36.68 2.56 -3.39
C GLN A 163 36.98 2.59 -1.89
N ASP A 164 37.82 1.67 -1.42
CA ASP A 164 38.44 1.74 -0.10
C ASP A 164 39.19 3.06 0.02
N ARG A 165 38.55 4.04 0.67
CA ARG A 165 39.24 5.20 1.21
C ARG A 165 39.29 4.99 2.71
N THR A 166 40.51 4.78 3.19
CA THR A 166 40.99 4.97 4.57
C THR A 166 40.03 5.79 5.42
N GLY A 167 39.68 5.31 6.63
CA GLY A 167 38.63 5.77 7.57
C GLY A 167 38.56 7.25 7.95
N VAL A 168 38.66 8.14 6.96
CA VAL A 168 38.41 9.56 7.01
C VAL A 168 36.97 9.75 6.55
N TYR A 169 36.09 10.09 7.48
CA TYR A 169 34.72 10.44 7.15
C TYR A 169 34.72 11.65 6.20
N VAL A 170 34.13 11.47 5.01
CA VAL A 170 33.91 12.56 4.04
C VAL A 170 32.44 12.94 4.10
N PRO A 171 32.08 14.12 4.62
CA PRO A 171 30.71 14.59 4.65
C PRO A 171 30.10 14.62 3.23
N PRO A 172 28.84 14.20 3.06
CA PRO A 172 28.18 14.25 1.77
C PRO A 172 28.06 15.71 1.32
N LYS A 173 28.41 15.97 0.06
CA LYS A 173 28.30 17.30 -0.53
C LYS A 173 26.83 17.60 -0.82
N LEU A 174 26.23 18.47 -0.01
CA LEU A 174 24.89 19.02 -0.26
C LEU A 174 24.99 20.07 -1.38
N ALA A 175 24.83 19.63 -2.63
CA ALA A 175 24.62 20.54 -3.75
C ALA A 175 23.12 20.71 -3.97
N ALA A 176 22.67 21.94 -4.21
CA ALA A 176 21.29 22.20 -4.62
C ALA A 176 21.04 21.49 -5.96
N VAL A 177 20.11 20.55 -5.97
CA VAL A 177 19.66 19.86 -7.19
C VAL A 177 18.35 20.49 -7.61
N HIS A 178 18.27 20.95 -8.86
CA HIS A 178 17.02 21.44 -9.42
C HIS A 178 15.98 20.30 -9.43
N TYR A 179 14.78 20.58 -8.92
CA TYR A 179 13.67 19.65 -8.92
C TYR A 179 12.97 19.71 -10.27
N ASP A 180 13.02 18.63 -11.05
CA ASP A 180 12.48 18.60 -12.41
C ASP A 180 11.00 18.16 -12.49
N GLY A 181 10.26 18.15 -11.37
CA GLY A 181 8.84 17.77 -11.35
C GLY A 181 8.58 16.25 -11.41
N ASP A 182 7.35 15.87 -11.78
CA ASP A 182 6.92 14.48 -11.94
C ASP A 182 7.33 13.92 -13.32
N GLU A 183 8.63 13.81 -13.58
CA GLU A 183 9.14 13.12 -14.76
C GLU A 183 8.85 11.61 -14.69
N ASN A 184 8.42 11.03 -15.81
CA ASN A 184 8.19 9.59 -15.96
C ASN A 184 9.49 8.79 -15.75
N LYS A 185 9.37 7.51 -15.36
CA LYS A 185 10.53 6.63 -15.10
C LYS A 185 11.45 6.47 -16.32
N THR A 186 10.90 6.53 -17.52
CA THR A 186 11.63 6.45 -18.81
C THR A 186 12.54 7.67 -19.03
N ASP A 187 12.06 8.85 -18.68
CA ASP A 187 12.73 10.11 -18.97
C ASP A 187 13.93 10.30 -18.03
N ARG A 188 13.78 9.86 -16.78
CA ARG A 188 14.88 9.79 -15.81
C ARG A 188 16.02 8.89 -16.29
N GLN A 189 15.70 7.73 -16.87
CA GLN A 189 16.71 6.80 -17.39
C GLN A 189 17.46 7.38 -18.59
N GLN A 190 16.76 8.03 -19.51
CA GLN A 190 17.40 8.68 -20.66
C GLN A 190 18.37 9.79 -20.22
N ARG A 191 17.97 10.62 -19.25
CA ARG A 191 18.83 11.69 -18.74
C ARG A 191 20.08 11.19 -18.00
N ILE A 192 19.96 10.07 -17.28
CA ILE A 192 21.12 9.39 -16.67
C ILE A 192 22.07 8.90 -17.76
N LEU A 193 21.55 8.29 -18.83
CA LEU A 193 22.34 7.83 -19.96
C LEU A 193 23.03 8.98 -20.70
N GLU A 194 22.36 10.11 -20.90
CA GLU A 194 22.98 11.29 -21.50
C GLU A 194 24.10 11.88 -20.64
N ARG A 195 23.88 11.96 -19.32
CA ARG A 195 24.93 12.39 -18.37
C ARG A 195 26.10 11.43 -18.37
N ALA A 196 25.86 10.12 -18.47
CA ALA A 196 26.91 9.10 -18.58
C ALA A 196 27.70 9.25 -19.89
N LYS A 197 27.02 9.47 -21.03
CA LYS A 197 27.67 9.74 -22.33
C LYS A 197 28.54 10.98 -22.29
N LYS A 198 28.04 12.09 -21.73
CA LYS A 198 28.82 13.34 -21.59
C LYS A 198 30.04 13.16 -20.68
N ARG A 199 29.91 12.40 -19.59
CA ARG A 199 31.03 12.07 -18.71
C ARG A 199 32.06 11.17 -19.39
N ALA A 200 31.63 10.18 -20.16
CA ALA A 200 32.52 9.34 -20.93
C ALA A 200 33.32 10.18 -21.94
N LEU A 201 32.66 11.08 -22.67
CA LEU A 201 33.33 12.01 -23.60
C LEU A 201 34.32 12.95 -22.91
N ASN A 202 34.02 13.36 -21.67
CA ASN A 202 34.90 14.22 -20.87
C ASN A 202 35.92 13.42 -20.03
N THR A 203 36.09 12.13 -20.30
CA THR A 203 37.11 11.31 -19.61
C THR A 203 38.47 11.51 -20.29
N SER A 204 39.53 11.53 -19.46
CA SER A 204 40.92 11.82 -19.86
C SER A 204 41.39 11.11 -21.12
N MET A 205 41.00 9.84 -21.32
CA MET A 205 41.41 9.06 -22.50
C MET A 205 40.83 9.60 -23.82
N ILE A 206 39.58 10.07 -23.83
CA ILE A 206 38.95 10.62 -25.03
C ILE A 206 39.45 12.03 -25.31
N GLN A 207 39.80 12.79 -24.27
CA GLN A 207 40.40 14.10 -24.42
C GLN A 207 41.83 14.02 -25.00
N GLU A 208 42.62 13.05 -24.56
CA GLU A 208 43.99 12.80 -25.06
C GLU A 208 43.99 12.37 -26.54
N LEU A 209 43.09 11.46 -26.93
CA LEU A 209 42.87 11.13 -28.34
C LEU A 209 42.38 12.34 -29.15
N ARG A 210 41.60 13.23 -28.56
CA ARG A 210 41.14 14.45 -29.22
C ARG A 210 42.33 15.40 -29.47
N GLU A 211 43.24 15.54 -28.51
CA GLU A 211 44.43 16.40 -28.60
C GLU A 211 45.47 15.85 -29.60
N GLU A 212 45.64 14.53 -29.69
CA GLU A 212 46.58 13.91 -30.63
C GLU A 212 46.12 14.05 -32.10
N TYR A 213 44.82 13.91 -32.35
CA TYR A 213 44.27 13.89 -33.73
C TYR A 213 43.72 15.23 -34.22
N LEU A 214 43.50 16.20 -33.33
CA LEU A 214 43.03 17.54 -33.71
C LEU A 214 44.09 18.59 -33.39
N ASP A 215 44.57 19.27 -34.42
CA ASP A 215 45.55 20.36 -34.34
C ASP A 215 44.94 21.68 -33.80
N THR A 216 43.99 21.58 -32.88
CA THR A 216 43.31 22.72 -32.26
C THR A 216 44.09 23.21 -31.04
N PRO A 217 44.38 24.52 -30.91
CA PRO A 217 45.16 25.04 -29.80
C PRO A 217 44.46 24.83 -28.46
N MET A 218 45.23 24.44 -27.43
CA MET A 218 44.71 24.16 -26.09
C MET A 218 44.61 25.42 -25.24
N GLU A 219 43.47 25.60 -24.56
CA GLU A 219 43.29 26.66 -23.57
C GLU A 219 43.90 26.25 -22.20
N ILE A 220 44.95 26.96 -21.80
CA ILE A 220 45.60 26.74 -20.50
C ILE A 220 44.87 27.58 -19.44
N THR A 221 44.09 26.93 -18.57
CA THR A 221 43.42 27.59 -17.44
C THR A 221 44.34 27.64 -16.21
N HIS A 222 44.57 28.83 -15.67
CA HIS A 222 45.57 29.07 -14.61
C HIS A 222 45.14 28.62 -13.19
N GLU A 223 43.89 28.22 -12.96
CA GLU A 223 43.37 27.94 -11.60
C GLU A 223 43.74 26.54 -11.06
N SER A 224 44.29 25.66 -11.90
CA SER A 224 44.58 24.25 -11.55
C SER A 224 45.99 23.78 -11.95
N SER A 225 46.90 24.69 -12.31
CA SER A 225 48.16 24.32 -12.95
C SER A 225 49.06 23.41 -12.12
N LYS A 226 49.03 23.44 -10.78
CA LYS A 226 49.94 22.60 -9.98
C LYS A 226 49.58 21.12 -10.01
N ARG A 227 48.29 20.75 -10.02
CA ARG A 227 47.87 19.34 -10.04
C ARG A 227 48.01 18.71 -11.42
N ALA A 228 47.66 19.45 -12.47
CA ALA A 228 47.75 18.99 -13.85
C ALA A 228 49.22 18.79 -14.28
N VAL A 229 50.10 19.72 -13.92
CA VAL A 229 51.55 19.59 -14.20
C VAL A 229 52.16 18.42 -13.42
N LEU A 230 51.78 18.22 -12.15
CA LEU A 230 52.28 17.09 -11.36
C LEU A 230 51.77 15.73 -11.87
N SER A 231 50.55 15.64 -12.41
CA SER A 231 50.06 14.40 -13.01
C SER A 231 50.72 14.10 -14.35
N HIS A 232 50.95 15.12 -15.18
CA HIS A 232 51.63 14.97 -16.47
C HIS A 232 53.09 14.53 -16.27
N GLN A 233 53.79 15.20 -15.35
CA GLN A 233 55.19 14.95 -15.03
C GLN A 233 55.42 13.62 -14.28
N ARG A 234 54.38 13.01 -13.71
CA ARG A 234 54.43 11.65 -13.17
C ARG A 234 54.27 10.61 -14.28
N ARG A 235 53.42 10.86 -15.26
CA ARG A 235 53.20 9.97 -16.42
C ARG A 235 54.44 9.90 -17.32
N GLU A 236 55.08 11.03 -17.61
CA GLU A 236 56.33 11.09 -18.39
C GLU A 236 57.53 10.40 -17.73
N ARG A 237 57.45 10.03 -16.44
CA ARG A 237 58.49 9.28 -15.74
C ARG A 237 58.22 7.78 -15.67
N GLU A 238 56.99 7.36 -15.97
CA GLU A 238 56.57 5.96 -15.95
C GLU A 238 56.63 5.32 -17.35
N GLU A 239 56.83 6.11 -18.41
CA GLU A 239 57.23 5.70 -19.76
C GLU A 239 58.75 5.70 -19.95
#